data_AF-A0A5K0ZER6-F1
#
_entry.id   AF-A0A5K0ZER6-F1
#
_cell.length_a   1.000
_cell.length_b   1.000
_cell.length_c   1.000
_cell.angle_alpha   90.00
_cell.angle_beta   90.00
_cell.angle_gamma   90.00
#
_symmetry.space_group_name_H-M   'P 1'
#
loop_
_entity.id
_entity.type
_entity.pdbx_description
1 polymer ?
#
loop_
_entity_poly.entity_id
_entity_poly.type
_entity_poly.pdbx_seq_one_letter_code
_entity_poly.pdbx_strand_id
1 'polypeptide(L)'
;KTKCRVQNVHGDYSIVSKLPKKRTSVVTMERHPLDRVISIYELSTVAAARCLLYPNMTSAMEAAARECSERHNSVCLLDVWPFNHLMSRLAVELFAR
;
A
#
# COMPACT_ATOMS: atom_id res chain seq x y z
N LYS A 1 -30.83 12.77 3.29
CA LYS A 1 -30.11 11.47 3.24
C LYS A 1 -29.12 11.42 4.40
N THR A 2 -29.12 10.35 5.19
CA THR A 2 -28.09 10.09 6.22
C THR A 2 -26.73 9.96 5.54
N LYS A 3 -25.72 10.73 5.98
CA LYS A 3 -24.36 10.72 5.42
C LYS A 3 -23.63 9.43 5.83
N CYS A 4 -23.86 8.33 5.11
CA CYS A 4 -23.07 7.11 5.27
C CYS A 4 -21.71 7.26 4.56
N ARG A 5 -20.64 6.76 5.17
CA ARG A 5 -19.27 6.78 4.61
C ARG A 5 -18.72 5.37 4.53
N VAL A 6 -18.27 4.97 3.35
CA VAL A 6 -17.52 3.73 3.15
C VAL A 6 -16.04 4.03 3.35
N GLN A 7 -15.34 3.20 4.12
CA GLN A 7 -13.90 3.28 4.35
C GLN A 7 -13.30 1.89 4.16
N ASN A 8 -12.13 1.85 3.54
CA ASN A 8 -11.33 0.65 3.38
C ASN A 8 -10.00 0.87 4.11
N VAL A 9 -9.53 -0.16 4.81
CA VAL A 9 -8.23 -0.14 5.49
C VAL A 9 -7.57 -1.52 5.36
N HIS A 10 -6.26 -1.52 5.17
CA HIS A 10 -5.40 -2.69 5.26
C HIS A 10 -4.72 -2.74 6.64
N GLY A 11 -5.46 -3.16 7.67
CA GLY A 11 -5.00 -3.21 9.05
C GLY A 11 -5.70 -4.31 9.84
N ASP A 12 -5.27 -4.52 11.08
CA ASP A 12 -5.92 -5.47 11.98
C ASP A 12 -7.25 -4.90 12.54
N TYR A 13 -7.94 -5.71 13.34
CA TYR A 13 -9.20 -5.32 13.95
C TYR A 13 -9.07 -4.21 15.01
N SER A 14 -7.86 -3.75 15.36
CA SER A 14 -7.69 -2.63 16.29
C SER A 14 -8.36 -1.35 15.78
N ILE A 15 -8.49 -1.17 14.47
CA ILE A 15 -9.19 -0.01 13.89
C ILE A 15 -10.66 0.05 14.29
N VAL A 16 -11.29 -1.10 14.50
CA VAL A 16 -12.71 -1.17 14.89
C VAL A 16 -12.94 -0.50 16.24
N SER A 17 -11.96 -0.53 17.14
CA SER A 17 -12.03 0.17 18.43
C SER A 17 -12.15 1.69 18.30
N LYS A 18 -11.67 2.26 17.18
CA LYS A 18 -11.69 3.70 16.89
C LYS A 18 -12.98 4.13 16.18
N LEU A 19 -13.86 3.20 15.80
CA LEU A 19 -15.09 3.48 15.05
C LEU A 19 -16.31 3.65 15.98
N PRO A 20 -17.32 4.44 15.60
CA PRO A 20 -18.53 4.63 16.41
C PRO A 20 -19.27 3.32 16.67
N LYS A 21 -19.23 2.86 17.93
CA LYS A 21 -19.93 1.66 18.39
C LYS A 21 -21.42 1.73 18.03
N LYS A 22 -21.99 0.62 17.56
CA LYS A 22 -23.40 0.47 17.15
C LYS A 22 -23.84 1.27 15.90
N ARG A 23 -22.93 1.97 15.21
CA ARG A 23 -23.22 2.71 13.96
C ARG A 23 -22.31 2.34 12.79
N THR A 24 -21.48 1.32 12.97
CA THR A 24 -20.50 0.88 11.98
C THR A 24 -20.68 -0.61 11.71
N SER A 25 -20.74 -0.97 10.43
CA SER A 25 -20.68 -2.36 9.96
C SER A 25 -19.30 -2.61 9.40
N VAL A 26 -18.70 -3.75 9.76
CA VAL A 26 -17.36 -4.17 9.32
C VAL A 26 -17.52 -5.38 8.41
N VAL A 27 -16.86 -5.33 7.25
CA VAL A 27 -16.76 -6.46 6.33
C VAL A 27 -15.29 -6.76 6.15
N THR A 28 -14.90 -7.99 6.45
CA THR A 28 -13.53 -8.46 6.25
C THR A 28 -13.45 -9.23 4.95
N MET A 29 -12.48 -8.88 4.10
CA MET A 29 -12.22 -9.58 2.85
C MET A 29 -11.06 -10.55 3.05
N GLU A 30 -11.38 -11.83 3.23
CA GLU A 30 -10.39 -12.91 3.32
C GLU A 30 -10.09 -13.49 1.93
N ARG A 31 -8.83 -13.90 1.73
CA ARG A 31 -8.37 -14.58 0.50
C ARG A 31 -7.48 -15.75 0.88
N HIS A 32 -7.31 -16.70 -0.02
CA HIS A 32 -6.36 -17.79 0.18
C HIS A 32 -4.95 -17.21 0.41
N PRO A 33 -4.19 -17.69 1.43
CA PRO A 33 -2.92 -17.07 1.80
C PRO A 33 -1.88 -17.04 0.68
N LEU A 34 -1.81 -18.08 -0.16
CA LEU A 34 -0.88 -18.12 -1.29
C LEU A 34 -1.23 -17.05 -2.34
N ASP A 35 -2.51 -16.90 -2.66
CA ASP A 35 -2.98 -15.91 -3.63
C ASP A 35 -2.67 -14.49 -3.13
N ARG A 36 -2.77 -14.26 -1.82
CA ARG A 36 -2.38 -13.00 -1.19
C ARG A 36 -0.89 -12.74 -1.38
N VAL A 37 -0.02 -13.73 -1.15
CA VAL A 37 1.43 -13.59 -1.31
C VAL A 37 1.79 -13.31 -2.76
N ILE A 38 1.21 -14.07 -3.71
CA ILE A 38 1.46 -13.89 -5.14
C ILE A 38 1.01 -12.50 -5.60
N SER A 39 -0.20 -12.09 -5.22
CA SER A 39 -0.73 -10.76 -5.57
C SER A 39 0.14 -9.62 -5.04
N ILE A 40 0.70 -9.76 -3.83
CA ILE A 40 1.62 -8.78 -3.26
C ILE A 40 2.92 -8.73 -4.09
N TYR A 41 3.49 -9.89 -4.42
CA TYR A 41 4.72 -9.98 -5.21
C TYR A 41 4.56 -9.33 -6.59
N GLU A 42 3.48 -9.63 -7.31
CA GLU A 42 3.18 -9.05 -8.61
C GLU A 42 3.00 -7.53 -8.53
N LEU A 43 2.23 -7.05 -7.54
CA LEU A 43 2.01 -5.62 -7.35
C LEU A 43 3.32 -4.89 -7.00
N SER A 44 4.14 -5.45 -6.09
CA SER A 44 5.44 -4.89 -5.73
C SER A 44 6.40 -4.86 -6.92
N THR A 45 6.37 -5.86 -7.80
CA THR A 45 7.20 -5.90 -9.01
C THR A 45 6.81 -4.80 -9.99
N VAL A 46 5.50 -4.65 -10.27
CA VAL A 46 5.01 -3.58 -11.15
C VAL A 46 5.31 -2.20 -10.57
N ALA A 47 5.14 -2.01 -9.26
CA ALA A 47 5.47 -0.77 -8.59
C ALA A 47 6.97 -0.46 -8.65
N ALA A 48 7.83 -1.44 -8.39
CA ALA A 48 9.28 -1.30 -8.48
C ALA A 48 9.74 -0.98 -9.92
N ALA A 49 9.13 -1.58 -10.94
CA ALA A 49 9.44 -1.29 -12.33
C ALA A 49 9.16 0.17 -12.71
N ARG A 50 8.17 0.84 -12.08
CA ARG A 50 7.93 2.27 -12.30
C ARG A 50 9.09 3.14 -11.82
N CYS A 51 9.91 2.67 -10.87
CA CYS A 51 11.10 3.38 -10.44
C CYS A 51 12.13 3.52 -11.58
N LEU A 52 12.11 2.63 -12.58
CA LEU A 52 12.99 2.71 -13.76
C LEU A 52 12.65 3.86 -14.71
N LEU A 53 11.53 4.57 -14.51
CA LEU A 53 11.23 5.81 -15.22
C LEU A 53 12.15 6.96 -14.80
N TYR A 54 12.87 6.80 -13.69
CA TYR A 54 13.77 7.80 -13.14
C TYR A 54 15.23 7.42 -13.41
N PRO A 55 16.14 8.39 -13.55
CA PRO A 55 17.53 8.13 -13.94
C PRO A 55 18.32 7.33 -12.91
N ASN A 56 17.91 7.35 -11.64
CA ASN A 56 18.54 6.58 -10.57
C ASN A 56 17.57 6.32 -9.41
N MET A 57 17.96 5.40 -8.53
CA MET A 57 17.15 5.02 -7.37
C MET A 57 16.81 6.19 -6.44
N THR A 58 17.76 7.10 -6.22
CA THR A 58 17.55 8.28 -5.34
C THR A 58 16.41 9.14 -5.87
N SER A 59 16.45 9.49 -7.16
CA SER A 59 15.39 10.28 -7.81
C SER A 59 14.04 9.57 -7.82
N ALA A 60 14.02 8.24 -7.95
CA ALA A 60 12.79 7.45 -7.85
C ALA A 60 12.20 7.48 -6.44
N MET A 61 13.04 7.33 -5.40
CA MET A 61 12.60 7.35 -4.01
C MET A 61 12.09 8.73 -3.59
N GLU A 62 12.74 9.81 -4.03
CA GLU A 62 12.29 11.18 -3.78
C GLU A 62 10.93 11.46 -4.44
N ALA A 63 10.73 10.99 -5.68
CA ALA A 63 9.45 11.13 -6.36
C ALA A 63 8.33 10.34 -5.65
N ALA A 64 8.62 9.10 -5.26
CA ALA A 64 7.66 8.26 -4.55
C ALA A 64 7.32 8.81 -3.15
N ALA A 65 8.32 9.30 -2.40
CA ALA A 65 8.10 9.94 -1.10
C ALA A 65 7.25 11.21 -1.21
N ARG A 66 7.46 12.02 -2.25
CA ARG A 66 6.63 13.20 -2.54
C ARG A 66 5.19 12.82 -2.85
N GLU A 67 4.99 11.79 -3.68
CA GLU A 67 3.66 11.28 -3.99
C GLU A 67 2.93 10.76 -2.73
N CYS A 68 3.66 10.10 -1.82
CA CYS A 68 3.11 9.70 -0.52
C CYS A 68 2.76 10.92 0.36
N SER A 69 3.60 11.95 0.39
CA SER A 69 3.36 13.15 1.20
C SER A 69 2.14 13.96 0.72
N GLU A 70 1.89 14.01 -0.59
CA GLU A 70 0.73 14.71 -1.17
C GLU A 70 -0.59 13.97 -0.88
N ARG A 71 -0.50 12.67 -0.60
CA ARG A 71 -1.61 11.78 -0.25
C ARG A 71 -2.01 11.96 1.24
N HIS A 72 -2.41 13.17 1.62
CA HIS A 72 -2.76 13.56 2.99
C HIS A 72 -3.81 12.68 3.73
N ASN A 73 -4.52 11.78 3.04
CA ASN A 73 -5.51 10.88 3.64
C ASN A 73 -5.57 9.48 2.97
N SER A 74 -4.63 9.16 2.08
CA SER A 74 -4.62 7.86 1.40
C SER A 74 -3.35 7.11 1.69
N VAL A 75 -3.50 5.83 1.96
CA VAL A 75 -2.42 4.92 2.26
C VAL A 75 -1.46 4.85 1.06
N CYS A 76 -0.18 5.17 1.27
CA CYS A 76 0.84 5.00 0.26
C CYS A 76 1.38 3.57 0.26
N LEU A 77 1.69 3.02 -0.92
CA LEU A 77 2.33 1.69 -1.02
C LEU A 77 3.65 1.62 -0.25
N LEU A 78 4.36 2.74 -0.10
CA LEU A 78 5.59 2.83 0.69
C LEU A 78 5.38 2.79 2.20
N ASP A 79 4.15 3.00 2.68
CA ASP A 79 3.85 3.05 4.11
C ASP A 79 3.23 1.74 4.63
N VAL A 80 2.93 0.80 3.73
CA VAL A 80 2.19 -0.43 4.07
C VAL A 80 3.09 -1.64 4.03
N TRP A 81 3.12 -2.36 5.16
CA TRP A 81 3.68 -3.71 5.20
C TRP A 81 2.82 -4.70 4.40
N PRO A 82 3.40 -5.57 3.53
CA PRO A 82 4.84 -5.77 3.28
C PRO A 82 5.40 -5.02 2.06
N PHE A 83 4.58 -4.19 1.39
CA PHE A 83 4.93 -3.52 0.14
C PHE A 83 6.13 -2.60 0.30
N ASN A 84 6.22 -1.88 1.41
CA ASN A 84 7.33 -0.98 1.73
C ASN A 84 8.70 -1.68 1.68
N HIS A 85 8.82 -2.93 2.10
CA HIS A 85 10.08 -3.67 2.03
C HIS A 85 10.28 -4.40 0.70
N LEU A 86 9.24 -5.06 0.19
CA LEU A 86 9.32 -5.84 -1.06
C LEU A 86 9.59 -4.94 -2.26
N MET A 87 8.87 -3.83 -2.37
CA MET A 87 9.03 -2.89 -3.49
C MET A 87 10.43 -2.26 -3.49
N SER A 88 10.91 -1.81 -2.32
CA SER A 88 12.24 -1.20 -2.20
C SER A 88 13.36 -2.17 -2.58
N ARG A 89 13.26 -3.44 -2.14
CA ARG A 89 14.21 -4.50 -2.53
C ARG A 89 14.19 -4.77 -4.03
N LEU A 90 13.01 -4.96 -4.60
CA LEU A 90 12.86 -5.24 -6.04
C LEU A 90 13.36 -4.07 -6.90
N ALA A 91 13.14 -2.82 -6.46
CA ALA A 91 13.66 -1.66 -7.17
C ALA A 91 15.20 -1.65 -7.21
N VAL A 92 15.86 -1.96 -6.08
CA VAL A 92 17.33 -2.11 -6.04
C VAL A 92 17.80 -3.16 -7.04
N GLU A 93 17.16 -4.34 -7.03
CA GLU A 93 17.53 -5.43 -7.93
C GLU A 93 17.30 -5.09 -9.39
N LEU A 94 16.27 -4.30 -9.71
CA LEU A 94 15.98 -3.85 -11.07
C LEU A 94 17.00 -2.82 -11.57
N PHE A 95 17.44 -1.88 -10.72
CA PHE A 95 18.49 -0.91 -11.08
C PHE A 95 19.89 -1.54 -11.20
N ALA A 96 20.11 -2.70 -10.56
CA ALA A 96 21.37 -3.44 -10.65
C ALA A 96 21.51 -4.27 -11.93
N ARG A 97 20.43 -4.41 -12.71
CA ARG A 97 20.40 -5.13 -14.00
C ARG A 97 20.60 -4.17 -15.16
#